data_AF-A0A7S4CWJ3-F1
#
_entry.id   AF-A0A7S4CWJ3-F1
#
_cell.length_a   1.000
_cell.length_b   1.000
_cell.length_c   1.000
_cell.angle_alpha   90.00
_cell.angle_beta   90.00
_cell.angle_gamma   90.00
#
_symmetry.space_group_name_H-M   'P 1'
#
loop_
_entity.id
_entity.type
_entity.pdbx_description
1 polymer ?
#
loop_
_entity_poly.entity_id
_entity_poly.type
_entity_poly.pdbx_seq_one_letter_code
_entity_poly.pdbx_strand_id
1 'polypeptide(L)'
;MALQVSVDIMASANDKGTWNTAIERIQTYFGNIVNNASEPKFRRIKKANKIFEKDVSKCIGSEELLKAVGWADEGEFWVLPPDAPVEPLQEALRLFQVKAEDEEGDMKRQADRQRLLAMEKREQEEERKAQLSSQFSADKEARKDPNWKASVSAARNKAGGGDIARVSN
;
A
#
# COMPACT_ATOMS: atom_id res chain seq x y z
N MET A 1 6.09 -22.30 -14.39
CA MET A 1 6.90 -21.07 -14.29
C MET A 1 6.23 -19.89 -14.98
N ALA A 2 5.84 -19.97 -16.27
CA ALA A 2 5.20 -18.84 -16.97
C ALA A 2 3.96 -18.27 -16.26
N LEU A 3 3.11 -19.14 -15.70
CA LEU A 3 1.91 -18.72 -14.97
C LEU A 3 2.23 -17.85 -13.75
N GLN A 4 3.05 -18.35 -12.82
CA GLN A 4 3.48 -17.60 -11.63
C GLN A 4 4.08 -16.24 -12.01
N VAL A 5 4.98 -16.23 -13.00
CA VAL A 5 5.63 -15.00 -13.47
C VAL A 5 4.61 -13.99 -13.98
N SER A 6 3.60 -14.42 -14.76
CA SER A 6 2.56 -13.52 -15.25
C SER A 6 1.72 -12.91 -14.11
N VAL A 7 1.39 -13.71 -13.09
CA VAL A 7 0.68 -13.23 -11.90
C VAL A 7 1.53 -12.23 -11.12
N ASP A 8 2.83 -12.50 -10.94
CA ASP A 8 3.75 -11.59 -10.24
C ASP A 8 3.96 -10.27 -11.00
N ILE A 9 4.04 -10.31 -12.33
CA ILE A 9 4.07 -9.11 -13.18
C ILE A 9 2.80 -8.31 -12.97
N MET A 10 1.62 -8.95 -13.06
CA MET A 10 0.36 -8.25 -12.86
C MET A 10 0.26 -7.61 -11.47
N ALA A 11 0.69 -8.30 -10.42
CA ALA A 11 0.66 -7.77 -9.06
C ALA A 11 1.63 -6.60 -8.83
N SER A 12 2.80 -6.61 -9.49
CA SER A 12 3.86 -5.61 -9.27
C SER A 12 3.83 -4.42 -10.23
N ALA A 13 3.31 -4.59 -11.44
CA ALA A 13 3.32 -3.57 -12.49
C ALA A 13 2.08 -2.66 -12.47
N ASN A 14 1.05 -2.99 -11.69
CA ASN A 14 -0.22 -2.27 -11.65
C ASN A 14 -0.48 -1.66 -10.27
N ASP A 15 -1.21 -0.54 -10.23
CA ASP A 15 -1.73 -0.04 -8.97
C ASP A 15 -2.79 -1.00 -8.40
N LYS A 16 -3.02 -0.92 -7.08
CA LYS A 16 -3.92 -1.82 -6.37
C LYS A 16 -5.35 -1.81 -6.91
N GLY A 17 -5.85 -0.67 -7.39
CA GLY A 17 -7.19 -0.55 -7.94
C GLY A 17 -7.33 -1.31 -9.27
N THR A 18 -6.36 -1.11 -10.16
CA THR A 18 -6.29 -1.82 -11.46
C THR A 18 -6.12 -3.33 -11.26
N TRP A 19 -5.19 -3.74 -10.40
CA TRP A 19 -4.97 -5.15 -10.05
C TRP A 19 -6.25 -5.81 -9.53
N ASN A 20 -6.87 -5.26 -8.48
CA ASN A 20 -8.06 -5.83 -7.86
C ASN A 20 -9.23 -5.95 -8.84
N THR A 21 -9.44 -4.91 -9.66
CA THR A 21 -10.51 -4.91 -10.65
C THR A 21 -10.29 -5.98 -11.72
N ALA A 22 -9.05 -6.10 -12.22
CA ALA A 22 -8.70 -7.11 -13.22
C ALA A 22 -8.86 -8.53 -12.68
N ILE A 23 -8.33 -8.83 -11.48
CA ILE A 23 -8.43 -10.17 -10.91
C ILE A 23 -9.87 -10.58 -10.63
N GLU A 24 -10.76 -9.67 -10.21
CA GLU A 24 -12.18 -9.98 -9.99
C GLU A 24 -12.85 -10.46 -11.30
N ARG A 25 -12.55 -9.78 -12.42
CA ARG A 25 -13.07 -10.18 -13.74
C ARG A 25 -12.47 -11.48 -14.23
N ILE A 26 -11.17 -11.67 -14.06
CA ILE A 26 -10.47 -12.89 -14.45
C ILE A 26 -10.96 -14.09 -13.63
N GLN A 27 -11.13 -13.93 -12.31
CA GLN A 27 -11.70 -14.94 -11.43
C GLN A 27 -13.10 -15.37 -11.90
N THR A 28 -13.90 -14.43 -12.38
CA THR A 28 -15.21 -14.74 -12.99
C THR A 28 -15.06 -15.57 -14.25
N TYR A 29 -14.18 -15.19 -15.19
CA TYR A 29 -13.97 -15.94 -16.42
C TYR A 29 -13.45 -17.36 -16.14
N PHE A 30 -12.43 -17.49 -15.29
CA PHE A 30 -11.81 -18.77 -14.98
C PHE A 30 -12.74 -19.64 -14.13
N GLY A 31 -13.40 -19.06 -13.13
CA GLY A 31 -14.38 -19.75 -12.28
C GLY A 31 -15.56 -20.30 -13.06
N ASN A 32 -16.07 -19.57 -14.06
CA ASN A 32 -17.14 -20.06 -14.93
C ASN A 32 -16.75 -21.34 -15.67
N ILE A 33 -15.51 -21.42 -16.18
CA ILE A 33 -15.00 -22.60 -16.89
C ILE A 33 -14.71 -23.73 -15.90
N VAL A 34 -14.08 -23.45 -14.76
CA VAL A 34 -13.77 -24.47 -13.74
C VAL A 34 -15.06 -25.12 -13.22
N ASN A 35 -16.12 -24.33 -13.01
CA ASN A 35 -17.40 -24.84 -12.51
C ASN A 35 -18.27 -25.48 -13.60
N ASN A 36 -18.11 -25.08 -14.87
CA ASN A 36 -18.93 -25.53 -15.99
C ASN A 36 -18.08 -25.79 -17.25
N ALA A 37 -17.13 -26.73 -17.16
CA ALA A 37 -16.10 -26.93 -18.18
C ALA A 37 -16.63 -27.30 -19.58
N SER A 38 -17.82 -27.90 -19.65
CA SER A 38 -18.47 -28.34 -20.89
C SER A 38 -19.25 -27.24 -21.62
N GLU A 39 -19.44 -26.08 -20.98
CA GLU A 39 -20.25 -24.99 -21.53
C GLU A 39 -19.40 -24.10 -22.47
N PRO A 40 -19.57 -24.18 -23.80
CA PRO A 40 -18.59 -23.60 -24.74
C PRO A 40 -18.55 -22.07 -24.72
N LYS A 41 -19.65 -21.41 -24.35
CA LYS A 41 -19.71 -19.93 -24.31
C LYS A 41 -18.73 -19.33 -23.31
N PHE A 42 -18.33 -20.06 -22.25
CA PHE A 42 -17.40 -19.55 -21.25
C PHE A 42 -15.95 -19.60 -21.71
N ARG A 43 -15.63 -20.43 -22.70
CA ARG A 43 -14.29 -20.57 -23.29
C ARG A 43 -13.99 -19.51 -24.35
N ARG A 44 -14.80 -18.45 -24.44
CA ARG A 44 -14.65 -17.41 -25.45
C ARG A 44 -14.91 -16.02 -24.85
N ILE A 45 -13.94 -15.13 -24.98
CA ILE A 45 -14.03 -13.75 -24.51
C ILE A 45 -13.86 -12.81 -25.69
N LYS A 46 -14.84 -11.94 -25.94
CA LYS A 46 -14.73 -10.90 -26.97
C LYS A 46 -13.84 -9.77 -26.45
N LYS A 47 -12.77 -9.40 -27.17
CA LYS A 47 -11.87 -8.33 -26.74
C LYS A 47 -12.55 -6.97 -26.66
N ALA A 48 -13.47 -6.70 -27.59
CA ALA A 48 -14.31 -5.50 -27.59
C ALA A 48 -15.43 -5.50 -26.53
N ASN A 49 -15.50 -6.51 -25.65
CA ASN A 49 -16.40 -6.45 -24.52
C ASN A 49 -15.93 -5.33 -23.58
N LYS A 50 -16.81 -4.36 -23.30
CA LYS A 50 -16.48 -3.17 -22.49
C LYS A 50 -15.86 -3.50 -21.14
N ILE A 51 -16.29 -4.59 -20.49
CA ILE A 51 -15.75 -5.03 -19.20
C ILE A 51 -14.34 -5.55 -19.41
N PHE A 52 -14.14 -6.45 -20.39
CA PHE A 52 -12.81 -6.98 -20.69
C PHE A 52 -11.83 -5.87 -21.08
N GLU A 53 -12.22 -5.00 -22.02
CA GLU A 53 -11.39 -3.90 -22.52
C GLU A 53 -11.01 -2.92 -21.41
N LYS A 54 -11.96 -2.59 -20.54
CA LYS A 54 -11.73 -1.61 -19.47
C LYS A 54 -10.94 -2.20 -18.30
N ASP A 55 -11.31 -3.39 -17.85
CA ASP A 55 -10.88 -3.92 -16.56
C ASP A 55 -9.72 -4.91 -16.69
N VAL A 56 -9.65 -5.67 -17.79
CA VAL A 56 -8.64 -6.74 -17.97
C VAL A 56 -7.55 -6.34 -18.96
N SER A 57 -7.94 -5.84 -20.13
CA SER A 57 -6.99 -5.51 -21.21
C SER A 57 -6.01 -4.40 -20.85
N LYS A 58 -6.34 -3.55 -19.88
CA LYS A 58 -5.46 -2.46 -19.40
C LYS A 58 -4.51 -2.89 -18.30
N CYS A 59 -4.72 -4.07 -17.71
CA CYS A 59 -3.87 -4.58 -16.65
C CYS A 59 -2.61 -5.19 -17.27
N ILE A 60 -1.44 -4.62 -16.95
CA ILE A 60 -0.15 -5.09 -17.47
C ILE A 60 0.06 -6.54 -17.01
N GLY A 61 0.40 -7.45 -17.94
CA GLY A 61 0.59 -8.87 -17.66
C GLY A 61 -0.66 -9.75 -17.87
N SER A 62 -1.82 -9.16 -18.14
CA SER A 62 -3.08 -9.92 -18.27
C SER A 62 -3.11 -10.81 -19.51
N GLU A 63 -2.55 -10.37 -20.63
CA GLU A 63 -2.46 -11.19 -21.84
C GLU A 63 -1.47 -12.34 -21.69
N GLU A 64 -0.33 -12.12 -21.03
CA GLU A 64 0.65 -13.14 -20.68
C GLU A 64 0.03 -14.21 -19.79
N LEU A 65 -0.80 -13.80 -18.83
CA LEU A 65 -1.56 -14.71 -17.99
C LEU A 65 -2.55 -15.54 -18.82
N LEU A 66 -3.35 -14.90 -19.69
CA LEU A 66 -4.30 -15.60 -20.56
C LEU A 66 -3.59 -16.64 -21.44
N LYS A 67 -2.46 -16.29 -22.04
CA LYS A 67 -1.62 -17.23 -22.80
C LYS A 67 -1.07 -18.35 -21.90
N ALA A 68 -0.60 -18.02 -20.70
CA ALA A 68 -0.02 -18.98 -19.76
C ALA A 68 -1.04 -20.02 -19.26
N VAL A 69 -2.32 -19.66 -19.18
CA VAL A 69 -3.41 -20.58 -18.83
C VAL A 69 -4.06 -21.26 -20.06
N GLY A 70 -3.53 -21.03 -21.27
CA GLY A 70 -3.90 -21.76 -22.48
C GLY A 70 -4.91 -21.07 -23.40
N TRP A 71 -5.26 -19.81 -23.14
CA TRP A 71 -6.06 -19.04 -24.10
C TRP A 71 -5.23 -18.66 -25.31
N ALA A 72 -5.81 -18.86 -26.49
CA ALA A 72 -5.27 -18.44 -27.76
C ALA A 72 -5.87 -17.09 -28.19
N ASP A 73 -5.05 -16.27 -28.82
CA ASP A 73 -5.49 -15.03 -29.45
C ASP A 73 -5.98 -15.34 -30.88
N GLU A 74 -7.29 -15.24 -31.12
CA GLU A 74 -7.92 -15.41 -32.43
C GLU A 74 -8.42 -14.06 -32.98
N GLY A 75 -7.62 -13.01 -32.80
CA GLY A 75 -7.91 -11.67 -33.32
C GLY A 75 -8.95 -10.94 -32.48
N GLU A 76 -10.23 -11.10 -32.79
CA GLU A 76 -11.33 -10.46 -32.05
C GLU A 76 -11.64 -11.12 -30.71
N PHE A 77 -11.21 -12.36 -30.53
CA PHE A 77 -11.54 -13.18 -29.37
C PHE A 77 -10.30 -13.78 -28.72
N TRP A 78 -10.35 -13.87 -27.40
CA TRP A 78 -9.60 -14.89 -26.68
C TRP A 78 -10.43 -16.18 -26.71
N VAL A 79 -9.80 -17.30 -27.08
CA VAL A 79 -10.43 -18.61 -27.14
C VAL A 79 -9.62 -19.61 -26.33
N LEU A 80 -10.27 -20.30 -25.40
CA LEU A 80 -9.70 -21.47 -24.74
C LEU A 80 -10.16 -22.73 -25.50
N PRO A 81 -9.24 -23.53 -26.06
CA PRO A 81 -9.62 -24.75 -26.78
C PRO A 81 -10.52 -25.67 -25.92
N PRO A 82 -11.48 -26.40 -26.51
CA PRO A 82 -12.40 -27.28 -25.76
C PRO A 82 -11.67 -28.38 -24.97
N ASP A 83 -10.56 -28.86 -25.51
CA ASP A 83 -9.67 -29.88 -24.96
C ASP A 83 -8.60 -29.30 -24.02
N ALA A 84 -8.53 -27.98 -23.87
CA ALA A 84 -7.55 -27.35 -23.00
C ALA A 84 -7.80 -27.73 -21.53
N PRO A 85 -6.74 -28.10 -20.80
CA PRO A 85 -6.81 -28.48 -19.38
C PRO A 85 -7.34 -27.32 -18.53
N VAL A 86 -8.10 -27.65 -17.47
CA VAL A 86 -8.65 -26.67 -16.53
C VAL A 86 -7.71 -26.39 -15.35
N GLU A 87 -6.71 -27.23 -15.16
CA GLU A 87 -5.73 -27.18 -14.08
C GLU A 87 -4.96 -25.84 -14.04
N PRO A 88 -4.50 -25.26 -15.18
CA PRO A 88 -3.85 -23.95 -15.16
C PRO A 88 -4.78 -22.81 -14.68
N LEU A 89 -6.08 -22.91 -14.97
CA LEU A 89 -7.07 -21.93 -14.52
C LEU A 89 -7.27 -22.03 -13.01
N GLN A 90 -7.37 -23.26 -12.47
CA GLN A 90 -7.45 -23.50 -11.03
C GLN A 90 -6.21 -22.99 -10.30
N GLU A 91 -5.03 -23.23 -10.87
CA GLU A 91 -3.78 -22.74 -10.29
C GLU A 91 -3.72 -21.22 -10.29
N ALA A 92 -4.11 -20.56 -11.38
CA ALA A 92 -4.21 -19.10 -11.41
C ALA A 92 -5.14 -18.55 -10.31
N LEU A 93 -6.30 -19.18 -10.11
CA LEU A 93 -7.24 -18.83 -9.05
C LEU A 93 -6.63 -18.95 -7.65
N ARG A 94 -5.85 -20.01 -7.39
CA ARG A 94 -5.12 -20.18 -6.13
C ARG A 94 -4.07 -19.12 -5.94
N LEU A 95 -3.31 -18.79 -6.99
CA LEU A 95 -2.29 -17.74 -6.91
C LEU A 95 -2.89 -16.37 -6.57
N PHE A 96 -4.08 -16.05 -7.10
CA PHE A 96 -4.79 -14.84 -6.70
C PHE A 96 -5.17 -14.83 -5.22
N GLN A 97 -5.57 -15.98 -4.67
CA GLN A 97 -5.87 -16.11 -3.23
C GLN A 97 -4.62 -15.88 -2.38
N VAL A 98 -3.50 -16.53 -2.72
CA VAL A 98 -2.22 -16.35 -2.02
C VAL A 98 -1.79 -14.88 -2.04
N LYS A 99 -1.89 -14.20 -3.19
CA LYS A 99 -1.57 -12.76 -3.29
C LYS A 99 -2.47 -11.89 -2.41
N ALA A 100 -3.75 -12.19 -2.35
CA ALA A 100 -4.68 -11.45 -1.50
C ALA A 100 -4.36 -11.64 0.00
N GLU A 101 -4.03 -12.88 0.41
CA GLU A 101 -3.65 -13.21 1.78
C GLU A 101 -2.32 -12.58 2.19
N ASP A 102 -1.32 -12.60 1.31
CA ASP A 102 -0.02 -11.95 1.54
C ASP A 102 -0.20 -10.44 1.79
N GLU A 103 -1.01 -9.78 0.96
CA GLU A 103 -1.33 -8.35 1.12
C GLU A 103 -2.06 -8.04 2.44
N GLU A 104 -3.04 -8.86 2.82
CA GLU A 104 -3.75 -8.70 4.10
C GLU A 104 -2.80 -8.88 5.29
N GLY A 105 -1.92 -9.88 5.20
CA GLY A 105 -0.88 -10.14 6.20
C GLY A 105 0.10 -8.97 6.33
N ASP A 106 0.55 -8.40 5.21
CA ASP A 106 1.43 -7.23 5.18
C ASP A 106 0.73 -6.00 5.80
N MET A 107 -0.54 -5.76 5.43
CA MET A 107 -1.32 -4.64 5.97
C MET A 107 -1.51 -4.75 7.49
N LYS A 108 -1.82 -5.94 7.99
CA LYS A 108 -1.94 -6.19 9.43
C LYS A 108 -0.62 -5.94 10.15
N ARG A 109 0.49 -6.46 9.61
CA ARG A 109 1.84 -6.24 10.15
C ARG A 109 2.23 -4.76 10.18
N GLN A 110 1.85 -4.00 9.14
CA GLN A 110 2.06 -2.55 9.10
C GLN A 110 1.20 -1.81 10.14
N ALA A 111 -0.08 -2.17 10.26
CA ALA A 111 -0.99 -1.57 11.24
C ALA A 111 -0.53 -1.81 12.68
N ASP A 112 -0.09 -3.03 13.00
CA ASP A 112 0.44 -3.37 14.33
C ASP A 112 1.74 -2.60 14.62
N ARG A 113 2.63 -2.49 13.64
CA ARG A 113 3.86 -1.67 13.77
C ARG A 113 3.53 -0.18 14.01
N GLN A 114 2.56 0.37 13.30
CA GLN A 114 2.12 1.76 13.49
C GLN A 114 1.51 1.98 14.88
N ARG A 115 0.75 1.00 15.40
CA ARG A 115 0.17 1.06 16.75
C ARG A 115 1.24 1.07 17.83
N LEU A 116 2.25 0.19 17.73
CA LEU A 116 3.35 0.15 18.69
C LEU A 116 4.14 1.48 18.70
N LEU A 117 4.48 2.00 17.52
CA LEU A 117 5.17 3.29 17.42
C LEU A 117 4.32 4.46 17.96
N ALA A 118 2.99 4.41 17.80
CA ALA A 118 2.10 5.42 18.33
C ALA A 118 1.99 5.34 19.87
N MET A 119 2.03 4.15 20.46
CA MET A 119 2.05 3.96 21.91
C MET A 119 3.35 4.49 22.52
N GLU A 120 4.50 4.12 21.94
CA GLU A 120 5.81 4.59 22.40
C GLU A 120 5.94 6.12 22.34
N LYS A 121 5.45 6.76 21.26
CA LYS A 121 5.43 8.22 21.17
C LYS A 121 4.56 8.88 22.23
N ARG A 122 3.41 8.29 22.57
CA ARG A 122 2.53 8.79 23.63
C ARG A 122 3.23 8.72 24.99
N GLU A 123 3.88 7.61 25.28
CA GLU A 123 4.64 7.43 26.53
C GLU A 123 5.77 8.47 26.65
N GLN A 124 6.58 8.65 25.60
CA GLN A 124 7.64 9.67 25.59
C GLN A 124 7.10 11.10 25.75
N GLU A 125 5.94 11.41 25.15
CA GLU A 125 5.32 12.73 25.30
C GLU A 125 4.82 12.96 26.73
N GLU A 126 4.21 11.94 27.34
CA GLU A 126 3.79 11.97 28.74
C GLU A 126 4.98 12.13 29.69
N GLU A 127 6.05 11.37 29.49
CA GLU A 127 7.30 11.49 30.25
C GLU A 127 7.91 12.88 30.10
N ARG A 128 8.03 13.39 28.87
CA ARG A 128 8.57 14.73 28.60
C ARG A 128 7.71 15.80 29.26
N LYS A 129 6.38 15.67 29.22
CA LYS A 129 5.45 16.61 29.88
C LYS A 129 5.58 16.54 31.40
N ALA A 130 5.73 15.35 31.97
CA ALA A 130 5.94 15.15 33.41
C ALA A 130 7.28 15.75 33.88
N GLN A 131 8.37 15.49 33.15
CA GLN A 131 9.69 16.09 33.42
C GLN A 131 9.63 17.61 33.37
N LEU A 132 8.99 18.17 32.32
CA LEU A 132 8.85 19.60 32.17
C LEU A 132 8.03 20.22 33.32
N SER A 133 6.94 19.56 33.74
CA SER A 133 6.14 19.98 34.90
C SER A 133 6.97 19.99 36.20
N SER A 134 7.78 18.95 36.42
CA SER A 134 8.66 18.85 37.59
C SER A 134 9.70 19.99 37.62
N GLN A 135 10.33 20.30 36.48
CA GLN A 135 11.27 21.43 36.37
C GLN A 135 10.59 22.78 36.70
N PHE A 136 9.36 23.00 36.22
CA PHE A 136 8.61 24.21 36.56
C PHE A 136 8.26 24.32 38.05
N SER A 137 7.92 23.20 38.69
CA SER A 137 7.65 23.18 40.14
C SER A 137 8.91 23.50 40.93
N ALA A 138 10.04 22.88 40.59
CA ALA A 138 11.32 23.12 41.24
C ALA A 138 11.79 24.59 41.08
N ASP A 139 11.65 25.17 39.88
CA ASP A 139 11.96 26.59 39.65
C ASP A 139 11.04 27.51 40.48
N LYS A 140 9.74 27.20 40.57
CA LYS A 140 8.79 27.95 41.40
C LYS A 140 9.16 27.89 42.89
N GLU A 141 9.68 26.76 43.38
CA GLU A 141 10.13 26.63 44.77
C GLU A 141 11.44 27.38 45.03
N ALA A 142 12.41 27.32 44.12
CA ALA A 142 13.67 28.05 44.23
C ALA A 142 13.45 29.57 44.33
N ARG A 143 12.43 30.11 43.65
CA ARG A 143 12.05 31.54 43.73
C ARG A 143 11.49 31.97 45.09
N LYS A 144 11.11 31.03 45.95
CA LYS A 144 10.64 31.34 47.32
C LYS A 144 11.78 31.53 48.31
N ASP A 145 13.02 31.19 47.93
CA ASP A 145 14.20 31.39 48.78
C ASP A 145 14.50 32.90 48.92
N PRO A 146 14.57 33.44 50.16
CA PRO A 146 14.92 34.85 50.41
C PRO A 146 16.29 35.28 49.87
N ASN A 147 17.19 34.33 49.62
CA ASN A 147 18.53 34.57 49.05
C ASN A 147 18.60 34.22 47.55
N TRP A 148 17.45 33.99 46.90
CA TRP A 148 17.37 33.70 45.46
C TRP A 148 17.94 34.86 44.63
N LYS A 149 18.91 34.54 43.76
CA LYS A 149 19.47 35.47 42.77
C LYS A 149 19.19 34.93 41.38
N ALA A 150 18.57 35.75 40.52
CA ALA A 150 18.32 35.39 39.14
C ALA A 150 19.63 35.09 38.40
N SER A 151 19.67 33.96 37.69
CA SER A 151 20.78 33.63 36.79
C SER A 151 20.83 34.63 35.63
N VAL A 152 21.93 35.39 35.54
CA VAL A 152 22.14 36.47 34.54
C VAL A 152 22.45 35.93 33.14
N SER A 153 22.56 34.61 32.94
CA SER A 153 22.83 34.03 31.62
C SER A 153 21.65 34.15 30.64
N ALA A 154 20.41 34.38 31.12
CA ALA A 154 19.27 34.68 30.26
C ALA A 154 19.24 36.14 29.74
N ALA A 155 20.03 37.05 30.34
CA ALA A 155 20.07 38.46 29.95
C ALA A 155 21.21 38.78 28.94
N ARG A 156 22.20 37.89 28.77
CA ARG A 156 23.42 38.16 27.97
C ARG A 156 23.31 37.87 26.47
N ASN A 157 22.11 37.67 25.92
CA ASN A 157 21.91 37.56 24.46
C ASN A 157 21.07 38.70 23.86
N LYS A 158 20.69 39.72 24.65
CA LYS A 158 19.92 40.89 24.17
C LYS A 158 20.73 42.18 24.00
N ALA A 159 22.04 42.16 24.21
CA ALA A 159 22.89 43.37 24.17
C ALA A 159 24.17 43.17 23.32
N GLY A 160 24.08 42.42 22.22
CA GLY A 160 25.24 42.09 21.37
C GLY A 160 24.89 42.03 19.88
N GLY A 161 24.46 43.15 19.32
CA GLY A 161 24.31 43.39 17.88
C GLY A 161 23.89 44.84 17.74
N GLY A 162 24.77 45.78 17.43
CA GLY A 162 25.66 45.80 16.27
C GLY A 162 25.18 46.99 15.44
N ASP A 163 25.90 48.10 15.54
CA ASP A 163 25.71 49.31 14.75
C ASP A 163 25.47 48.98 13.27
N ILE A 164 24.37 49.50 12.71
CA ILE A 164 24.25 49.72 11.28
C ILE A 164 23.62 51.08 11.05
N ALA A 165 24.44 51.96 10.48
CA ALA A 165 24.17 53.33 10.11
C ALA A 165 22.82 53.50 9.36
N ARG A 166 22.05 54.52 9.76
CA ARG A 166 21.11 55.18 8.87
C ARG A 166 21.56 56.61 8.64
N VAL A 167 22.18 56.78 7.48
CA VAL A 167 22.38 58.04 6.77
C VAL A 167 21.04 58.77 6.67
N SER A 168 20.99 60.04 7.06
CA SER A 168 20.07 61.03 6.51
C SER A 168 20.61 62.45 6.76
N ASN A 169 20.82 63.13 5.63
CA ASN A 169 21.18 64.53 5.38
C ASN A 169 22.63 64.97 5.58
#